data_AF-A0A9W6SSU5-F1
#
_entry.id   AF-A0A9W6SSU5-F1
#
_cell.length_a   1.000
_cell.length_b   1.000
_cell.length_c   1.000
_cell.angle_alpha   90.00
_cell.angle_beta   90.00
_cell.angle_gamma   90.00
#
_symmetry.space_group_name_H-M   'P 1'
#
loop_
_entity.id
_entity.type
_entity.pdbx_description
1 polymer ?
#
loop_
_entity_poly.entity_id
_entity_poly.type
_entity_poly.pdbx_seq_one_letter_code
_entity_poly.pdbx_strand_id
1 'polypeptide(L)' 'MTLPGAPGPTITAISEALTDDARAAFLDRLLGAMPAERLAAILRRHGFTVSASTIRTYRRSVRRAGGDALE' A
#
# COMPACT_ATOMS: atom_id res chain seq x y z
N MET A 1 2.26 3.58 13.19
CA MET A 1 1.96 2.18 12.80
C MET A 1 2.96 1.71 11.73
N THR A 2 3.52 0.50 11.82
CA THR A 2 4.49 -0.02 10.85
C THR A 2 3.78 -0.67 9.66
N LEU A 3 4.24 -0.40 8.43
CA LEU A 3 3.71 -1.05 7.22
C LEU A 3 4.12 -2.54 7.21
N PRO A 4 3.23 -3.50 6.90
CA PRO A 4 3.61 -4.91 6.85
C PRO A 4 4.54 -5.21 5.68
N GLY A 5 5.44 -6.19 5.85
CA GLY A 5 6.41 -6.64 4.85
C GLY A 5 7.53 -5.63 4.59
N ALA A 6 8.04 -5.60 3.36
CA ALA A 6 9.07 -4.66 2.90
C ALA A 6 8.44 -3.66 1.91
N PRO A 7 7.79 -2.58 2.39
CA PRO A 7 7.27 -1.54 1.52
C PRO A 7 8.40 -0.88 0.74
N GLY A 8 8.23 -0.77 -0.58
CA GLY A 8 9.15 0.02 -1.40
C GLY A 8 9.10 1.50 -1.03
N PRO A 9 10.13 2.29 -1.37
CA PRO A 9 10.28 3.69 -0.94
C PRO A 9 9.07 4.57 -1.29
N THR A 10 8.41 4.30 -2.42
CA THR A 10 7.19 5.02 -2.83
C THR A 10 6.01 4.79 -1.89
N ILE A 11 5.76 3.54 -1.47
CA ILE A 11 4.65 3.21 -0.57
C ILE A 11 4.91 3.81 0.82
N THR A 12 6.17 3.77 1.27
CA THR A 12 6.60 4.38 2.53
C THR A 12 6.37 5.89 2.51
N ALA A 13 6.86 6.60 1.49
CA ALA A 13 6.69 8.05 1.37
C ALA A 13 5.21 8.48 1.34
N ILE A 14 4.34 7.73 0.65
CA ILE A 14 2.89 7.99 0.66
C ILE A 14 2.34 7.81 2.06
N SER A 15 2.70 6.71 2.73
CA SER A 15 2.23 6.39 4.08
C SER A 15 2.70 7.39 5.14
N GLU A 16 3.87 7.99 4.97
CA GLU A 16 4.42 9.02 5.86
C GLU A 16 3.83 10.41 5.60
N ALA A 17 3.41 10.69 4.36
CA ALA A 17 2.76 11.95 3.99
C ALA A 17 1.28 12.02 4.42
N LEU A 18 0.67 10.89 4.80
CA LEU A 18 -0.74 10.82 5.23
C LEU A 18 -0.86 11.02 6.75
N THR A 19 -1.94 11.67 7.17
CA THR A 19 -2.36 11.70 8.59
C THR A 19 -2.75 10.29 9.06
N ASP A 20 -2.74 10.03 10.36
CA ASP A 20 -3.05 8.69 10.91
C ASP A 20 -4.39 8.11 10.41
N ASP A 21 -5.44 8.94 10.34
CA ASP A 21 -6.77 8.53 9.85
C ASP A 21 -6.73 8.14 8.35
N ALA A 22 -6.14 9.01 7.53
CA ALA A 22 -5.98 8.76 6.10
C ALA A 22 -5.05 7.57 5.82
N ARG A 23 -4.07 7.34 6.68
CA ARG A 23 -3.12 6.24 6.61
C ARG A 23 -3.79 4.90 6.91
N ALA A 24 -4.67 4.84 7.91
CA ALA A 24 -5.48 3.65 8.19
C ALA A 24 -6.39 3.32 7.00
N ALA A 25 -7.09 4.34 6.47
CA ALA A 25 -7.95 4.21 5.29
C ALA A 25 -7.17 3.78 4.03
N PHE A 26 -5.95 4.27 3.86
CA PHE A 26 -5.04 3.88 2.78
C PHE A 26 -4.60 2.42 2.93
N LEU A 27 -4.18 2.00 4.12
CA LEU A 27 -3.77 0.62 4.40
C LEU A 27 -4.88 -0.39 4.14
N ASP A 28 -6.11 -0.09 4.58
CA ASP A 28 -7.29 -0.90 4.31
C ASP A 28 -7.51 -1.11 2.81
N ARG A 29 -7.44 -0.03 2.01
CA ARG A 29 -7.58 -0.09 0.55
C ARG A 29 -6.38 -0.76 -0.13
N LEU A 30 -5.19 -0.58 0.42
CA LEU A 30 -3.94 -1.13 -0.10
C LEU A 30 -3.89 -2.65 0.08
N LEU A 31 -4.43 -3.19 1.18
CA LEU A 31 -4.44 -4.62 1.46
C LEU A 31 -5.77 -5.30 1.12
N GLY A 32 -6.84 -4.54 0.92
CA GLY A 32 -8.16 -5.04 0.57
C GLY A 32 -8.33 -5.43 -0.91
N ALA A 33 -9.58 -5.73 -1.28
CA ALA A 33 -9.95 -6.22 -2.61
C ALA A 33 -9.97 -5.14 -3.73
N MET A 34 -9.71 -3.87 -3.39
CA MET A 34 -9.74 -2.78 -4.38
C MET A 34 -8.72 -3.03 -5.50
N PRO A 35 -9.08 -2.83 -6.78
CA PRO A 35 -8.13 -2.93 -7.89
C PRO A 35 -6.95 -1.95 -7.73
N ALA A 36 -5.75 -2.40 -8.07
CA ALA A 36 -4.53 -1.60 -7.93
C ALA A 36 -4.57 -0.32 -8.78
N GLU A 37 -5.15 -0.41 -9.97
CA GLU A 37 -5.38 0.71 -10.89
C GLU A 37 -6.30 1.77 -10.28
N ARG A 38 -7.36 1.33 -9.60
CA ARG A 38 -8.30 2.24 -8.94
C ARG A 38 -7.63 2.97 -7.77
N LEU A 39 -6.84 2.24 -6.98
CA LEU A 39 -6.08 2.84 -5.88
C LEU A 39 -5.03 3.83 -6.40
N ALA A 40 -4.30 3.48 -7.46
CA ALA A 40 -3.35 4.38 -8.11
C ALA A 40 -4.02 5.67 -8.64
N ALA A 41 -5.20 5.55 -9.24
CA ALA A 41 -5.97 6.71 -9.73
C ALA A 41 -6.42 7.63 -8.58
N ILE A 42 -6.88 7.06 -7.46
CA ILE A 42 -7.25 7.82 -6.26
C ILE A 42 -6.03 8.57 -5.72
N LEU A 43 -4.92 7.87 -5.52
CA LEU A 43 -3.67 8.46 -5.02
C LEU A 43 -3.17 9.58 -5.92
N ARG A 44 -3.22 9.38 -7.25
CA ARG A 44 -2.86 10.42 -8.23
C ARG A 44 -3.73 11.66 -8.12
N ARG A 45 -5.03 11.51 -7.87
CA ARG A 45 -5.95 12.64 -7.65
C ARG A 45 -5.59 13.44 -6.39
N HIS A 46 -4.97 12.80 -5.41
CA HIS A 46 -4.46 13.42 -4.19
C HIS A 46 -2.99 13.86 -4.27
N GLY A 47 -2.37 13.83 -5.46
CA GLY A 47 -0.99 14.29 -5.67
C GLY A 47 0.09 13.22 -5.51
N PHE A 48 -0.28 11.97 -5.21
CA PHE A 48 0.65 10.87 -5.06
C PHE A 48 0.78 10.06 -6.35
N THR A 49 1.98 10.03 -6.93
CA THR A 49 2.24 9.23 -8.13
C THR A 49 2.72 7.83 -7.75
N VAL A 50 1.87 6.83 -7.96
CA VAL A 50 2.24 5.41 -7.82
C VAL A 50 1.62 4.57 -8.94
N SER A 51 2.37 3.59 -9.43
CA SER A 51 1.90 2.67 -10.46
C SER A 51 1.11 1.50 -9.86
N ALA A 52 0.12 1.01 -10.59
CA ALA A 52 -0.62 -0.21 -10.22
C ALA A 52 0.32 -1.41 -10.02
N SER A 53 1.39 -1.51 -10.81
CA SER A 53 2.44 -2.54 -10.64
C SER A 53 3.12 -2.47 -9.27
N THR A 54 3.46 -1.27 -8.78
CA THR A 54 4.05 -1.08 -7.44
C THR A 54 3.10 -1.59 -6.35
N ILE A 55 1.81 -1.27 -6.45
CA ILE A 55 0.79 -1.74 -5.51
C ILE A 55 0.70 -3.28 -5.55
N ARG A 56 0.69 -3.89 -6.74
CA ARG A 56 0.66 -5.36 -6.90
C ARG A 56 1.90 -6.03 -6.32
N THR A 57 3.08 -5.48 -6.59
CA THR A 57 4.35 -5.97 -6.05
C THR A 57 4.35 -5.91 -4.52
N TYR A 58 3.90 -4.79 -3.95
CA TYR A 58 3.76 -4.67 -2.50
C TYR A 58 2.78 -5.70 -1.93
N ARG A 59 1.57 -5.82 -2.49
CA ARG A 59 0.59 -6.84 -2.08
C ARG A 59 1.13 -8.27 -2.17
N ARG A 60 1.97 -8.55 -3.18
CA ARG A 60 2.64 -9.85 -3.33
C ARG A 60 3.70 -10.05 -2.26
N SER A 61 4.50 -9.03 -1.97
CA SER A 61 5.50 -9.05 -0.89
C SER A 61 4.84 -9.27 0.48
N VAL A 62 3.75 -8.55 0.79
CA VAL A 62 3.00 -8.71 2.04
C VAL A 62 2.40 -10.11 2.14
N ARG A 63 1.84 -10.67 1.06
CA ARG A 63 1.35 -12.06 1.07
C ARG A 63 2.45 -13.09 1.28
N ARG A 64 3.66 -12.83 0.76
CA ARG A 64 4.81 -13.71 0.97
C ARG A 64 5.29 -13.62 2.43
N ALA A 65 5.45 -12.42 2.95
CA ALA A 65 5.86 -12.18 4.34
C ALA A 65 4.81 -12.62 5.37
N GLY A 66 3.51 -12.52 5.05
CA GLY A 66 2.42 -12.99 5.90
C GLY A 66 2.12 -14.49 5.77
N GLY A 67 2.58 -15.14 4.68
CA GLY A 67 2.60 -16.59 4.56
C GLY A 67 3.70 -17.25 5.39
N ASP A 68 4.81 -16.53 5.61
CA ASP A 68 5.91 -16.90 6.51
C ASP A 68 5.59 -16.67 8.01
N ALA A 69 4.47 -16.05 8.36
CA ALA A 69 4.07 -15.79 9.75
C ALA A 69 3.18 -16.90 10.36
N LEU A 70 3.08 -18.04 9.69
CA LEU A 70 2.30 -19.22 10.11
C LEU A 70 3.16 -20.51 10.18
N GLU A 71 4.48 -20.39 10.27
CA GLU A 71 5.37 -21.50 10.69
C GLU A 71 6.02 -21.20 12.05
#